data_AF-A0AA43EMA0-F1
#
_entry.id   AF-A0AA43EMA0-F1
#
_cell.length_a   1.000
_cell.length_b   1.000
_cell.length_c   1.000
_cell.angle_alpha   90.00
_cell.angle_beta   90.00
_cell.angle_gamma   90.00
#
_symmetry.space_group_name_H-M   'P 1'
#
loop_
_entity.id
_entity.type
_entity.pdbx_description
1 polymer ?
#
loop_
_entity_poly.entity_id
_entity_poly.type
_entity_poly.pdbx_seq_one_letter_code
_entity_poly.pdbx_strand_id
1 'polypeptide(L)'
;MMRRTLLNLCVLCALAAVLGGCSTYYRVNDPAGSKEYYTTDIDETKTGAISFKDAKSGSEVRLQSSEVKKISEEEFKAAVEGEKKTRK
;
A
#
# COMPACT_ATOMS: atom_id res chain seq x y z
N MET A 1 29.96 -4.36 34.79
CA MET A 1 29.37 -5.36 33.87
C MET A 1 27.92 -5.07 33.43
N MET A 2 27.10 -4.30 34.18
CA MET A 2 25.65 -4.10 33.88
C MET A 2 25.28 -2.90 32.98
N ARG A 3 26.18 -1.94 32.71
CA ARG A 3 25.85 -0.74 31.91
C ARG A 3 25.76 -0.99 30.40
N ARG A 4 26.47 -2.01 29.89
CA ARG A 4 26.52 -2.33 28.45
C ARG A 4 25.29 -3.12 27.99
N THR A 5 24.71 -3.95 28.87
CA THR A 5 23.48 -4.72 28.58
C THR A 5 22.23 -3.84 28.55
N LEU A 6 22.17 -2.78 29.37
CA LEU A 6 21.10 -1.78 29.34
C LEU A 6 21.09 -0.96 28.02
N LEU A 7 22.27 -0.62 27.50
CA LEU A 7 22.40 0.11 26.22
C LEU A 7 21.94 -0.74 25.03
N ASN A 8 22.31 -2.03 24.98
CA ASN A 8 21.90 -2.92 23.88
C ASN A 8 20.39 -3.19 23.85
N LEU A 9 19.72 -3.18 25.01
CA LEU A 9 18.27 -3.39 25.08
C LEU A 9 17.48 -2.16 24.59
N CYS A 10 17.96 -0.94 24.89
CA CYS A 10 17.34 0.30 24.41
C CYS A 10 17.46 0.47 22.89
N VAL A 11 18.59 0.06 22.31
CA VAL A 11 18.80 0.12 20.84
C VAL A 11 17.87 -0.84 20.11
N LEU A 12 17.57 -2.01 20.69
CA LEU A 12 16.64 -2.98 20.09
C LEU A 12 15.18 -2.49 20.09
N CYS A 13 14.74 -1.81 21.15
CA CYS A 13 13.39 -1.24 21.23
C CYS A 13 13.22 -0.01 20.32
N ALA A 14 14.26 0.81 20.13
CA ALA A 14 14.20 1.97 19.25
C ALA A 14 14.07 1.59 17.77
N LEU A 15 14.59 0.43 17.35
CA LEU A 15 14.50 -0.03 15.96
C LEU A 15 13.11 -0.57 15.58
N ALA A 16 12.31 -1.02 16.56
CA ALA A 16 10.97 -1.55 16.33
C ALA A 16 9.91 -0.46 16.04
N ALA A 17 10.18 0.80 16.39
CA ALA A 17 9.23 1.90 16.25
C ALA A 17 9.16 2.51 14.83
N VAL A 18 10.06 2.13 13.91
CA VAL A 18 10.17 2.73 12.57
C VAL A 18 9.32 2.00 11.52
N LEU A 19 8.71 0.86 11.85
CA LEU A 19 7.88 0.09 10.91
C LEU A 19 6.44 0.58 10.81
N GLY A 20 6.04 1.57 11.61
CA GLY A 20 4.78 2.29 11.46
C GLY A 20 4.85 3.32 10.33
N GLY A 21 5.18 2.88 9.11
CA GLY A 21 5.17 3.75 7.94
C GLY A 21 3.78 4.35 7.76
N CYS A 22 3.71 5.68 7.62
CA CYS A 22 2.53 6.37 7.12
C CYS A 22 2.10 5.68 5.81
N SER A 23 1.10 4.82 5.90
CA SER A 23 0.58 4.07 4.76
C SER A 23 0.00 5.10 3.80
N THR A 24 0.61 5.24 2.64
CA THR A 24 0.15 6.18 1.64
C THR A 24 -0.82 5.42 0.75
N TYR A 25 -2.02 5.95 0.55
CA TYR A 25 -3.05 5.28 -0.23
C TYR A 25 -3.03 5.77 -1.68
N TYR A 26 -3.11 4.82 -2.60
CA TYR A 26 -3.05 5.07 -4.02
C TYR A 26 -4.27 4.48 -4.71
N ARG A 27 -4.85 5.27 -5.61
CA ARG A 27 -5.79 4.83 -6.63
C ARG A 27 -5.05 4.66 -7.94
N VAL A 28 -5.13 3.47 -8.52
CA VAL A 28 -4.55 3.17 -9.82
C VAL A 28 -5.68 3.03 -10.82
N ASN A 29 -5.68 3.89 -11.84
CA ASN A 29 -6.64 3.82 -12.94
C ASN A 29 -5.98 3.18 -14.15
N ASP A 30 -6.62 2.17 -14.73
CA ASP A 30 -6.16 1.53 -15.95
C ASP A 30 -6.67 2.32 -17.17
N PRO A 31 -5.81 2.97 -17.97
CA PRO A 31 -6.24 3.66 -19.19
C PRO A 31 -6.78 2.68 -20.24
N ALA A 32 -6.39 1.41 -20.16
CA ALA A 32 -6.82 0.37 -21.10
C ALA A 32 -8.17 -0.27 -20.74
N GLY A 33 -8.66 -0.08 -19.52
CA GLY A 33 -9.82 -0.79 -18.99
C GLY A 33 -10.52 0.05 -17.94
N SER A 34 -11.85 0.06 -17.94
CA SER A 34 -12.66 0.91 -17.06
C SER A 34 -12.65 0.47 -15.58
N LYS A 35 -11.54 -0.05 -15.07
CA LYS A 35 -11.38 -0.59 -13.72
C LYS A 35 -10.43 0.29 -12.90
N GLU A 36 -10.91 0.66 -11.73
CA GLU A 36 -10.15 1.38 -10.72
C GLU A 36 -9.65 0.43 -9.65
N TYR A 37 -8.35 0.43 -9.42
CA TYR A 37 -7.69 -0.39 -8.41
C TYR A 37 -7.17 0.47 -7.26
N TYR A 38 -7.00 -0.17 -6.10
CA TYR A 38 -6.64 0.52 -4.87
C TYR A 38 -5.50 -0.23 -4.22
N THR A 39 -4.42 0.47 -3.93
CA THR A 39 -3.24 -0.14 -3.30
C THR A 39 -2.56 0.81 -2.34
N THR A 40 -1.83 0.28 -1.38
CA THR A 40 -0.97 1.05 -0.48
C THR A 40 0.50 1.01 -0.92
N ASP A 41 0.82 0.14 -1.87
CA ASP A 41 2.19 -0.15 -2.28
C ASP A 41 2.25 -0.35 -3.80
N ILE A 42 3.20 0.32 -4.44
CA ILE A 42 3.38 0.29 -5.89
C ILE A 42 4.81 -0.10 -6.18
N ASP A 43 4.97 -1.24 -6.85
CA ASP A 43 6.26 -1.73 -7.29
C ASP A 43 6.47 -1.36 -8.77
N GLU A 44 7.27 -0.32 -9.01
CA GLU A 44 7.58 0.13 -10.37
C GLU A 44 8.69 -0.75 -10.97
N THR A 45 8.39 -1.39 -12.10
CA THR A 45 9.39 -2.14 -12.85
C THR A 45 10.14 -1.22 -13.82
N LYS A 46 11.40 -1.56 -14.13
CA LYS A 46 12.27 -0.78 -15.04
C LYS A 46 11.71 -0.58 -16.46
N THR A 47 10.65 -1.30 -16.82
CA THR A 47 10.02 -1.25 -18.16
C THR A 47 8.84 -0.28 -18.20
N GLY A 48 8.57 0.48 -17.12
CA GLY A 48 7.43 1.40 -17.03
C GLY A 48 6.10 0.71 -16.68
N ALA A 49 6.14 -0.60 -16.43
CA ALA A 49 5.01 -1.33 -15.87
C ALA A 49 5.05 -1.27 -14.35
N ILE A 50 3.89 -1.14 -13.71
CA ILE A 50 3.74 -1.20 -12.27
C ILE A 50 3.08 -2.52 -11.87
N SER A 51 3.60 -3.11 -10.79
CA SER A 51 3.02 -4.29 -10.14
C SER A 51 2.51 -3.86 -8.79
N PHE A 52 1.25 -4.14 -8.48
CA PHE A 52 0.67 -3.78 -7.20
C PHE A 52 -0.34 -4.83 -6.76
N LYS A 53 -0.54 -4.91 -5.45
CA LYS A 53 -1.57 -5.77 -4.88
C LYS A 53 -2.85 -4.96 -4.74
N ASP A 54 -3.91 -5.42 -5.40
CA ASP A 54 -5.22 -4.83 -5.26
C ASP A 54 -5.76 -5.11 -3.85
N ALA A 55 -6.04 -4.06 -3.08
CA ALA A 55 -6.56 -4.17 -1.73
C ALA A 55 -8.01 -4.66 -1.69
N LYS A 56 -8.77 -4.50 -2.80
CA LYS A 56 -10.15 -4.98 -2.91
C LYS A 56 -10.21 -6.51 -3.02
N SER A 57 -9.46 -7.07 -3.96
CA SER A 57 -9.51 -8.49 -4.34
C SER A 57 -8.36 -9.31 -3.74
N GLY A 58 -7.31 -8.66 -3.25
CA GLY A 58 -6.08 -9.30 -2.77
C GLY A 58 -5.21 -9.88 -3.89
N SER A 59 -5.55 -9.64 -5.16
CA SER A 59 -4.84 -10.16 -6.33
C SER A 59 -3.68 -9.25 -6.71
N GLU A 60 -2.58 -9.86 -7.17
CA GLU A 60 -1.48 -9.12 -7.78
C GLU A 60 -1.88 -8.71 -9.20
N VAL A 61 -1.81 -7.42 -9.49
CA VAL A 61 -2.15 -6.84 -10.79
C VAL A 61 -0.90 -6.18 -11.36
N ARG A 62 -0.63 -6.44 -12.63
CA ARG A 62 0.45 -5.82 -13.40
C ARG A 62 -0.14 -4.97 -14.50
N LEU A 63 0.15 -3.67 -14.49
CA LEU A 63 -0.30 -2.72 -15.50
C LEU A 63 0.90 -2.06 -16.17
N GLN A 64 0.92 -2.04 -17.50
CA GLN A 64 2.02 -1.44 -18.28
C GLN A 64 1.90 0.07 -18.46
N SER A 65 0.71 0.61 -18.29
CA SER A 65 0.43 2.05 -18.26
C SER A 65 -0.71 2.24 -17.30
N SER A 66 -0.54 3.09 -16.31
CA SER A 66 -1.53 3.28 -15.26
C SER A 66 -1.43 4.70 -14.74
N GLU A 67 -2.58 5.30 -14.48
CA GLU A 67 -2.61 6.60 -13.84
C GLU A 67 -2.71 6.40 -12.33
N VAL A 68 -1.61 6.65 -11.65
CA VAL A 68 -1.51 6.53 -10.19
C VAL A 68 -1.82 7.87 -9.56
N LYS A 69 -2.86 7.91 -8.72
CA LYS A 69 -3.24 9.10 -7.96
C LYS A 69 -3.22 8.80 -6.46
N LYS A 70 -2.53 9.64 -5.69
CA LYS A 70 -2.62 9.60 -4.22
C LYS A 70 -4.00 10.05 -3.78
N ILE A 71 -4.59 9.29 -2.88
CA ILE A 71 -5.90 9.56 -2.27
C ILE A 71 -5.78 9.53 -0.75
N SER A 72 -6.78 10.09 -0.08
CA SER A 72 -6.87 10.01 1.39
C SER A 72 -7.27 8.61 1.84
N GLU A 73 -6.93 8.25 3.08
CA GLU A 73 -7.33 6.97 3.69
C GLU A 73 -8.84 6.75 3.65
N GLU A 74 -9.60 7.81 3.94
CA GLU A 74 -11.05 7.84 3.94
C GLU A 74 -11.63 7.52 2.55
N GLU A 75 -11.08 8.07 1.47
CA GLU A 75 -11.47 7.74 0.10
C GLU A 75 -11.13 6.28 -0.25
N PHE A 76 -9.95 5.82 0.17
CA PHE A 76 -9.52 4.44 -0.06
C PHE A 76 -10.47 3.46 0.63
N LYS A 77 -10.76 3.70 1.92
CA LYS A 77 -11.64 2.86 2.72
C LYS A 77 -13.07 2.90 2.17
N ALA A 78 -13.58 4.06 1.80
CA ALA A 78 -14.90 4.20 1.18
C ALA A 78 -15.00 3.41 -0.13
N ALA A 79 -13.95 3.41 -0.96
CA ALA A 79 -13.95 2.64 -2.20
C ALA A 79 -13.82 1.13 -1.99
N VAL A 80 -12.99 0.70 -1.02
CA VAL A 80 -12.79 -0.73 -0.70
C VAL A 80 -14.00 -1.32 0.04
N GLU A 81 -14.63 -0.58 0.95
CA GLU A 81 -15.86 -1.02 1.65
C GLU A 81 -17.13 -0.81 0.81
N GLY A 82 -17.22 0.27 0.04
CA GLY A 82 -18.41 0.65 -0.72
C GLY A 82 -18.84 -0.40 -1.75
N GLU A 83 -17.89 -1.06 -2.42
CA GLU A 83 -18.21 -2.10 -3.40
C GLU A 83 -18.54 -3.47 -2.77
N LYS A 84 -18.09 -3.75 -1.54
CA LYS A 84 -18.51 -4.98 -0.83
C LYS A 84 -20.03 -5.02 -0.61
N LYS A 85 -20.71 -3.86 -0.63
CA LYS A 85 -22.16 -3.76 -0.45
C LYS A 85 -23.00 -4.06 -1.70
N THR A 86 -22.41 -4.09 -2.89
CA THR A 86 -23.16 -4.27 -4.17
C THR A 86 -23.28 -5.73 -4.62
N ARG A 87 -22.57 -6.66 -3.98
CA ARG A 87 -22.83 -8.11 -4.16
C ARG A 87 -23.67 -8.65 -3.01
N LYS A 88 -24.96 -8.33 -2.99
CA LYS A 88 -25.94 -9.06 -2.17
C LYS A 88 -27.17 -9.37 -2.98
#